data_AF-A0A9E4FKY8-F1
#
_entry.id   AF-A0A9E4FKY8-F1
#
_cell.length_a   1.000
_cell.length_b   1.000
_cell.length_c   1.000
_cell.angle_alpha   90.00
_cell.angle_beta   90.00
_cell.angle_gamma   90.00
#
_symmetry.space_group_name_H-M   'P 1'
#
loop_
_entity.id
_entity.type
_entity.pdbx_description
1 polymer ?
#
loop_
_entity_poly.entity_id
_entity_poly.type
_entity_poly.pdbx_seq_one_letter_code
_entity_poly.pdbx_strand_id
1 'polypeptide(L)' 'MSNHRIAIGSDHRGLPLKQVIISLLTELDHDSRDMGSYDGDPIDYPDITEKVART' A
#
# COMPACT_ATOMS: atom_id res chain seq x y z
N MET A 1 15.20 -15.19 -4.33
CA MET A 1 14.92 -13.75 -4.14
C MET A 1 14.82 -13.49 -2.64
N SER A 2 15.21 -12.31 -2.15
CA SER A 2 15.09 -11.98 -0.73
C SER A 2 13.66 -11.58 -0.39
N ASN A 3 13.07 -12.17 0.65
CA ASN A 3 11.76 -11.75 1.15
C ASN A 3 11.90 -10.40 1.87
N HIS A 4 11.17 -9.39 1.39
CA HIS A 4 11.13 -8.05 1.97
C HIS A 4 9.76 -7.76 2.57
N ARG A 5 9.76 -7.00 3.68
CA ARG A 5 8.54 -6.41 4.25
C ARG A 5 8.36 -5.00 3.71
N ILE A 6 7.31 -4.78 2.94
CA ILE A 6 7.08 -3.55 2.18
C ILE A 6 5.80 -2.87 2.69
N ALA A 7 5.94 -1.69 3.29
CA ALA A 7 4.81 -0.84 3.60
C ALA A 7 4.30 -0.18 2.31
N ILE A 8 3.00 -0.19 2.08
CA ILE A 8 2.37 0.39 0.90
C ILE A 8 1.10 1.13 1.28
N GLY A 9 0.85 2.28 0.63
CA GLY A 9 -0.38 3.01 0.76
C GLY A 9 -0.60 3.98 -0.38
N SER A 10 -1.84 4.43 -0.55
CA SER A 10 -2.27 5.42 -1.55
C SER A 10 -3.41 6.27 -1.02
N ASP A 11 -3.73 7.38 -1.70
CA ASP A 11 -5.05 8.00 -1.53
C ASP A 11 -6.16 7.14 -2.17
N HIS A 12 -7.39 7.66 -2.08
CA HIS A 12 -8.60 7.04 -2.63
C HIS A 12 -8.52 6.78 -4.14
N ARG A 13 -7.79 7.60 -4.91
CA ARG A 13 -7.63 7.41 -6.36
C ARG A 13 -6.65 6.30 -6.70
N GLY A 14 -5.66 6.07 -5.84
CA GLY A 14 -4.66 5.02 -6.01
C GLY A 14 -5.12 3.62 -5.59
N LEU A 15 -6.27 3.48 -4.91
CA LEU A 15 -6.74 2.19 -4.36
C LEU A 15 -6.75 1.03 -5.38
N PRO A 16 -7.27 1.18 -6.62
CA PRO A 16 -7.27 0.08 -7.58
C PRO A 16 -5.85 -0.39 -7.95
N LEU A 17 -4.91 0.55 -8.13
CA LEU A 17 -3.52 0.24 -8.47
C LEU A 17 -2.78 -0.36 -7.27
N LYS A 18 -3.00 0.16 -6.07
CA LYS A 18 -2.43 -0.39 -4.83
C LYS A 18 -2.76 -1.88 -4.70
N GLN A 19 -3.99 -2.27 -4.99
CA GLN A 19 -4.41 -3.67 -4.89
C GLN A 19 -3.69 -4.59 -5.89
N VAL A 20 -3.44 -4.10 -7.12
CA VAL A 20 -2.63 -4.82 -8.12
C VAL A 20 -1.19 -5.00 -7.64
N ILE A 21 -0.60 -3.95 -7.04
CA ILE A 21 0.77 -4.02 -6.50
C ILE A 21 0.85 -5.00 -5.33
N ILE A 22 -0.12 -5.02 -4.41
CA ILE A 22 -0.17 -5.97 -3.30
C ILE A 22 -0.19 -7.42 -3.82
N SER A 23 -1.00 -7.72 -4.84
CA SER A 23 -1.03 -9.03 -5.47
C SER A 23 0.33 -9.40 -6.08
N LEU A 24 0.96 -8.46 -6.81
CA LEU A 24 2.28 -8.67 -7.39
C LEU A 24 3.36 -8.92 -6.33
N LEU A 25 3.35 -8.17 -5.22
CA LEU A 25 4.29 -8.40 -4.12
C LEU A 25 4.12 -9.81 -3.52
N THR A 26 2.88 -10.26 -3.39
CA THR A 26 2.57 -11.62 -2.92
C THR A 26 3.08 -12.68 -3.90
N GLU A 27 2.86 -12.50 -5.21
CA GLU A 27 3.37 -13.40 -6.26
C GLU A 27 4.91 -13.48 -6.28
N LEU A 28 5.58 -12.41 -5.88
CA LEU A 28 7.03 -12.30 -5.80
C LEU A 28 7.63 -12.78 -4.45
N ASP A 29 6.81 -13.40 -3.58
CA ASP A 29 7.22 -13.87 -2.25
C ASP A 29 7.73 -12.73 -1.35
N HIS A 30 7.02 -11.60 -1.38
CA HIS A 30 7.22 -10.45 -0.50
C HIS A 30 6.01 -10.21 0.40
N ASP A 31 6.28 -9.84 1.66
CA ASP A 31 5.24 -9.43 2.60
C ASP A 31 4.85 -7.97 2.38
N SER A 32 3.57 -7.71 2.12
CA SER A 32 3.05 -6.35 2.03
C SER A 32 2.31 -5.95 3.31
N ARG A 33 2.52 -4.71 3.76
CA ARG A 33 1.77 -4.10 4.87
C ARG A 33 0.96 -2.92 4.33
N ASP A 34 -0.34 -3.13 4.17
CA ASP A 34 -1.26 -2.11 3.66
C ASP A 34 -1.63 -1.07 4.73
N MET A 35 -1.25 0.17 4.48
CA MET A 35 -1.44 1.33 5.37
C MET A 35 -2.61 2.23 4.95
N GLY A 36 -3.43 1.82 3.98
CA GLY A 36 -4.60 2.53 3.46
C GLY A 36 -4.35 3.23 2.11
N SER A 37 -5.30 3.97 1.54
CA SER A 37 -6.73 4.01 1.88
C SER A 37 -7.38 2.63 1.73
N TYR A 38 -8.44 2.35 2.47
CA TYR A 38 -9.07 1.02 2.47
C TYR A 38 -10.35 0.96 1.63
N ASP A 39 -10.85 2.13 1.25
CA ASP A 39 -12.05 2.34 0.47
C ASP A 39 -11.83 3.50 -0.52
N GLY A 40 -12.87 3.77 -1.30
CA GLY A 40 -12.90 4.85 -2.28
C GLY A 40 -13.32 6.20 -1.71
N ASP A 41 -13.46 6.32 -0.38
CA ASP A 41 -13.87 7.57 0.23
C ASP A 41 -12.73 8.60 0.11
N PRO A 42 -13.01 9.86 -0.27
CA PRO A 42 -11.98 10.86 -0.45
C PRO A 42 -11.13 11.06 0.81
N ILE A 43 -9.81 11.00 0.62
CA ILE A 43 -8.80 11.27 1.64
C ILE A 43 -7.58 11.93 1.00
N ASP A 44 -6.86 12.73 1.78
CA ASP A 44 -5.62 13.37 1.37
C ASP A 44 -4.43 12.42 1.51
N TYR A 45 -3.60 12.36 0.46
CA TYR A 45 -2.43 11.47 0.42
C TYR A 45 -1.41 11.66 1.56
N PRO A 46 -1.20 12.86 2.17
CA PRO A 46 -0.22 13.02 3.26
C PRO A 46 -0.55 12.16 4.49
N ASP A 47 -1.83 11.97 4.82
CA ASP A 47 -2.26 11.15 5.97
C ASP A 47 -1.86 9.68 5.82
N ILE A 48 -1.86 9.19 4.59
CA ILE A 48 -1.43 7.83 4.25
C ILE A 48 0.10 7.78 4.13
N THR A 49 0.71 8.80 3.53
CA THR A 49 2.17 8.89 3.34
C THR A 49 2.90 8.90 4.68
N GLU A 50 2.38 9.62 5.69
CA GLU A 50 2.96 9.62 7.03
C GLU A 50 2.95 8.22 7.66
N LYS A 51 1.83 7.48 7.54
CA LYS A 51 1.70 6.11 8.06
C LYS A 51 2.73 5.17 7.42
N VAL A 52 2.89 5.26 6.10
CA VAL A 52 3.88 4.46 5.35
C VAL A 52 5.31 4.83 5.79
N ALA A 53 5.64 6.12 5.90
CA ALA A 53 6.99 6.58 6.19
C ALA A 53 7.46 6.30 7.64
N ARG A 54 6.53 6.11 8.59
CA ARG A 54 6.84 5.84 10.00
C ARG A 54 6.85 4.35 10.39
N THR A 55 6.57 3.46 9.44
CA THR A 55 6.43 2.01 9.69
C THR A 55 7.76 1.29 9.91
#